data_AF-A0A2V8I556-F1
#
_entry.id   AF-A0A2V8I556-F1
#
_cell.length_a   1.000
_cell.length_b   1.000
_cell.length_c   1.000
_cell.angle_alpha   90.00
_cell.angle_beta   90.00
_cell.angle_gamma   90.00
#
_symmetry.space_group_name_H-M   'P 1'
#
loop_
_entity.id
_entity.type
_entity.pdbx_description
1 polymer ?
#
loop_
_entity_poly.entity_id
_entity_poly.type
_entity_poly.pdbx_seq_one_letter_code
_entity_poly.pdbx_strand_id
1 'polypeptide(L)'
;MEEYRLPLKNGNPYAIYVDKEDNVWVENAVYNSFVMFDPRTKTFTYFPFPELNAHTPNMEMDGEGTIWFGLGEPSRLTGLKLRGNVAQRSVASR
;
A
#
# COMPACT_ATOMS: atom_id res chain seq x y z
N MET A 1 11.16 -2.92 -23.13
CA MET A 1 9.98 -2.51 -22.36
C MET A 1 9.37 -3.77 -21.79
N GLU A 2 9.26 -3.85 -20.47
CA GLU A 2 8.57 -4.95 -19.79
C GLU A 2 7.26 -4.42 -19.20
N GLU A 3 6.21 -5.22 -19.26
CA GLU A 3 4.90 -4.89 -18.74
C GLU A 3 4.41 -6.01 -17.83
N TYR A 4 3.84 -5.65 -16.69
CA TYR A 4 3.30 -6.59 -15.72
C TYR A 4 1.83 -6.27 -15.48
N ARG A 5 0.94 -7.20 -15.86
CA ARG A 5 -0.50 -7.03 -15.64
C ARG A 5 -0.81 -7.29 -14.18
N LEU A 6 -1.60 -6.40 -13.58
CA LEU A 6 -2.20 -6.67 -12.28
C LEU A 6 -3.05 -7.96 -12.37
N PRO A 7 -2.90 -8.89 -11.41
CA PRO A 7 -3.72 -10.10 -11.34
C PRO A 7 -5.23 -9.83 -11.27
N LEU A 8 -5.62 -8.73 -10.62
CA LEU A 8 -7.02 -8.33 -10.53
C LEU A 8 -7.45 -7.53 -11.77
N LYS A 9 -8.53 -7.97 -12.41
CA LYS A 9 -9.09 -7.33 -13.61
C LYS A 9 -9.63 -5.93 -13.28
N ASN A 10 -9.63 -5.03 -14.25
CA ASN A 10 -10.18 -3.68 -14.09
C ASN A 10 -9.50 -2.86 -12.97
N GLY A 11 -8.27 -3.20 -12.58
CA GLY A 11 -7.47 -2.35 -11.70
C GLY A 11 -7.32 -0.96 -12.32
N ASN A 12 -7.27 0.05 -11.46
CA ASN A 12 -7.07 1.44 -11.87
C ASN A 12 -5.81 1.97 -11.17
N PRO A 13 -4.61 1.55 -11.62
CA PRO A 13 -3.38 1.98 -11.01
C PRO A 13 -3.19 3.48 -11.21
N TYR A 14 -2.96 4.23 -10.13
CA TYR A 14 -2.80 5.69 -10.21
C TYR A 14 -1.40 6.15 -9.76
N ALA A 15 -1.15 6.23 -8.46
CA ALA A 15 0.13 6.64 -7.92
C ALA A 15 1.12 5.46 -7.88
N ILE A 16 2.41 5.74 -8.08
CA ILE A 16 3.50 4.77 -7.99
C ILE A 16 4.60 5.30 -7.07
N TYR A 17 5.20 4.41 -6.28
CA TYR A 17 6.37 4.69 -5.45
C TYR A 17 7.33 3.49 -5.48
N VAL A 18 8.64 3.74 -5.50
CA VAL A 18 9.66 2.68 -5.42
C VAL A 18 10.34 2.78 -4.07
N ASP A 19 10.26 1.70 -3.28
CA ASP A 19 10.87 1.68 -1.95
C ASP A 19 12.37 1.35 -1.98
N LYS A 20 13.01 1.42 -0.81
CA LYS A 20 14.45 1.17 -0.65
C LYS A 20 14.86 -0.29 -0.93
N GLU A 21 13.90 -1.21 -1.04
CA GLU A 21 14.11 -2.62 -1.34
C GLU A 21 13.81 -2.94 -2.82
N ASP A 22 13.62 -1.92 -3.66
CA ASP A 22 13.21 -1.99 -5.07
C ASP A 22 11.82 -2.62 -5.29
N ASN A 23 10.96 -2.64 -4.27
CA ASN A 23 9.56 -2.99 -4.50
C ASN A 23 8.81 -1.79 -5.08
N VAL A 24 7.89 -2.07 -5.99
CA VAL A 24 7.05 -1.07 -6.65
C VAL A 24 5.68 -1.04 -5.98
N TRP A 25 5.36 0.06 -5.33
CA TRP A 25 4.07 0.32 -4.70
C TRP A 25 3.15 1.06 -5.66
N VAL A 26 1.92 0.59 -5.76
CA VAL A 26 0.91 1.13 -6.67
C VAL A 26 -0.40 1.33 -5.93
N GLU A 27 -1.04 2.48 -6.10
CA GLU A 27 -2.41 2.70 -5.64
C GLU A 27 -3.38 1.98 -6.56
N ASN A 28 -4.35 1.24 -6.03
CA ASN A 28 -5.37 0.57 -6.81
C ASN A 28 -6.77 0.92 -6.28
N ALA A 29 -7.25 2.09 -6.70
CA ALA A 29 -8.51 2.69 -6.29
C ALA A 29 -9.72 1.74 -6.37
N VAL A 30 -9.87 1.01 -7.49
CA VAL A 30 -11.02 0.12 -7.73
C VAL A 30 -11.14 -0.97 -6.67
N TYR A 31 -10.01 -1.40 -6.11
CA TYR A 31 -9.94 -2.44 -5.09
C TYR A 31 -9.66 -1.90 -3.69
N ASN A 32 -9.67 -0.57 -3.50
CA ASN A 32 -9.46 0.08 -2.21
C ASN A 32 -8.20 -0.46 -1.49
N SER A 33 -7.08 -0.49 -2.22
CA SER A 33 -5.84 -1.13 -1.75
C SER A 33 -4.59 -0.48 -2.31
N PHE A 34 -3.48 -0.63 -1.59
CA PHE A 34 -2.15 -0.59 -2.19
C PHE A 34 -1.77 -1.95 -2.74
N VAL A 35 -0.95 -1.95 -3.79
CA VAL A 35 -0.37 -3.14 -4.39
C VAL A 35 1.14 -3.00 -4.38
N MET A 36 1.84 -3.92 -3.73
CA MET A 36 3.29 -4.03 -3.82
C MET A 36 3.63 -5.08 -4.87
N PHE A 37 4.46 -4.72 -5.83
CA PHE A 37 5.05 -5.61 -6.80
C PHE A 37 6.53 -5.79 -6.48
N ASP A 38 6.97 -7.03 -6.29
CA ASP A 38 8.39 -7.39 -6.19
C ASP A 38 8.88 -7.82 -7.59
N PRO A 39 9.72 -7.02 -8.27
CA PRO A 39 10.20 -7.34 -9.62
C PRO A 39 11.08 -8.59 -9.69
N ARG A 40 11.72 -8.96 -8.58
CA ARG A 40 12.63 -10.11 -8.49
C ARG A 40 11.85 -11.42 -8.55
N THR A 41 10.71 -11.46 -7.86
CA THR A 41 9.84 -12.64 -7.78
C THR A 41 8.60 -12.54 -8.67
N LYS A 42 8.38 -11.39 -9.32
CA LYS A 42 7.21 -11.08 -10.16
C LYS A 42 5.90 -11.29 -9.42
N THR A 43 5.90 -11.02 -8.12
CA THR A 43 4.78 -11.29 -7.22
C THR A 43 4.09 -10.00 -6.82
N PHE A 44 2.75 -10.03 -6.79
CA PHE A 44 1.92 -8.93 -6.32
C PHE A 44 1.33 -9.24 -4.95
N THR A 45 1.46 -8.31 -4.01
CA THR A 45 0.85 -8.37 -2.68
C THR A 45 -0.10 -7.21 -2.49
N TYR A 46 -1.31 -7.48 -2.00
CA TYR A 46 -2.37 -6.48 -1.86
C TYR A 46 -2.55 -6.12 -0.38
N PHE A 47 -2.60 -4.82 -0.12
CA PHE A 47 -2.78 -4.24 1.21
C PHE A 47 -4.07 -3.42 1.20
N PRO A 48 -5.19 -3.96 1.71
CA PRO A 48 -6.46 -3.22 1.72
C PRO A 48 -6.37 -2.01 2.65
N PHE A 49 -6.99 -0.90 2.24
CA PHE A 49 -7.20 0.22 3.14
C PHE A 49 -8.20 -0.17 4.24
N PRO A 50 -7.98 0.30 5.49
CA PRO A 50 -8.94 0.05 6.56
C PRO A 50 -10.24 0.84 6.36
N GLU A 51 -10.17 2.03 5.75
CA GLU A 51 -11.34 2.80 5.33
C GLU A 51 -11.87 2.37 3.96
N LEU A 52 -13.19 2.36 3.83
CA LEU A 52 -13.86 2.21 2.55
C LEU A 52 -13.78 3.52 1.74
N ASN A 53 -13.74 3.40 0.41
CA ASN A 53 -13.66 4.54 -0.52
C ASN A 53 -12.42 5.41 -0.31
N ALA A 54 -11.33 4.82 0.17
CA ALA A 54 -10.04 5.45 0.23
C ALA A 54 -9.48 5.58 -1.19
N HIS A 55 -9.78 6.70 -1.83
CA HIS A 55 -9.11 7.12 -3.06
C HIS A 55 -7.98 8.05 -2.70
N THR A 56 -6.74 7.64 -2.99
CA THR A 56 -5.55 8.40 -2.61
C THR A 56 -4.84 8.86 -3.87
N PRO A 57 -4.94 10.14 -4.28
CA PRO A 57 -4.31 10.59 -5.52
C PRO A 57 -2.78 10.57 -5.43
N ASN A 58 -2.20 10.47 -4.23
CA ASN A 58 -0.75 10.40 -4.08
C ASN A 58 -0.35 9.63 -2.81
N MET A 59 0.85 9.06 -2.83
CA MET A 59 1.48 8.41 -1.69
C MET A 59 2.98 8.73 -1.64
N GLU A 60 3.54 8.80 -0.44
CA GLU A 60 4.97 8.95 -0.21
C GLU A 60 5.41 8.03 0.93
N MET A 61 6.62 7.48 0.87
CA MET A 61 7.17 6.67 1.96
C MET A 61 8.25 7.43 2.73
N ASP A 62 8.15 7.43 4.06
CA ASP A 62 9.17 8.04 4.91
C ASP A 62 10.39 7.12 5.14
N GLY A 63 11.39 7.65 5.85
CA GLY A 63 12.64 6.93 6.13
C GLY A 63 12.46 5.63 6.92
N GLU A 64 11.36 5.51 7.68
CA GLU A 64 11.00 4.40 8.55
C GLU A 64 10.09 3.36 7.86
N GLY A 65 9.75 3.58 6.58
CA GLY A 65 8.91 2.68 5.79
C GLY A 65 7.41 2.88 6.01
N THR A 66 6.98 4.03 6.56
CA THR A 66 5.56 4.38 6.64
C THR A 66 5.10 4.98 5.31
N ILE A 67 4.03 4.44 4.73
CA ILE A 67 3.39 5.01 3.55
C ILE A 67 2.38 6.05 4.01
N TRP A 68 2.62 7.31 3.66
CA TRP A 68 1.76 8.46 3.93
C TRP A 68 0.90 8.78 2.72
N PHE A 69 -0.39 8.98 2.93
CA PHE A 69 -1.36 9.26 1.87
C PHE A 69 -2.55 10.07 2.40
N GLY A 70 -3.15 10.86 1.49
CA GLY A 70 -4.36 11.61 1.79
C GLY A 70 -5.61 10.80 1.48
N LEU A 71 -6.56 10.78 2.41
CA LEU A 71 -7.92 10.29 2.20
C LEU A 71 -8.83 11.47 1.84
N GLY A 72 -9.69 11.27 0.84
CA GLY A 72 -10.67 12.29 0.44
C GLY A 72 -11.80 12.49 1.44
N GLU A 73 -12.43 11.40 1.90
CA GLU A 73 -13.63 11.47 2.75
C GLU A 73 -13.60 10.43 3.89
N PRO A 74 -13.56 10.85 5.18
CA PRO A 74 -13.29 12.22 5.62
C PRO A 74 -11.85 12.65 5.31
N SER A 75 -11.66 13.92 4.95
CA SER A 75 -10.35 14.47 4.56
C SER A 75 -9.32 14.34 5.68
N ARG A 76 -8.34 13.45 5.52
CA ARG A 76 -7.32 13.14 6.54
C ARG A 76 -6.00 12.75 5.89
N LEU A 77 -4.90 13.04 6.59
CA LEU A 77 -3.59 12.45 6.30
C LEU A 77 -3.46 11.15 7.11
N THR A 78 -3.17 10.05 6.43
CA THR A 78 -3.09 8.72 7.03
C THR A 78 -1.72 8.10 6.74
N GLY A 79 -1.20 7.36 7.72
CA GLY A 79 0.04 6.58 7.59
C GLY A 79 -0.23 5.08 7.71
N LEU A 80 0.31 4.28 6.80
CA LEU A 80 0.31 2.82 6.86
C LEU A 80 1.72 2.31 7.16
N LYS A 81 1.90 1.64 8.31
CA LYS A 81 3.14 0.93 8.65
C LYS A 81 2.95 -0.58 8.47
N LEU A 82 3.60 -1.15 7.46
CA LEU A 82 3.47 -2.57 7.07
C LEU A 82 3.78 -3.54 8.22
N ARG A 83 4.72 -3.15 9.09
CA ARG A 83 5.13 -3.89 10.28
C ARG A 83 4.92 -3.01 11.51
N GLY A 84 3.73 -3.06 12.11
CA GLY A 84 3.45 -2.30 13.33
C GLY A 84 2.02 -1.81 13.54
N ASN A 85 1.13 -1.95 12.54
CA ASN A 85 -0.27 -1.51 12.67
C ASN A 85 -1.15 -2.41 13.57
N VAL A 86 -0.61 -3.52 14.07
CA VAL A 86 -1.24 -4.34 15.11
C VAL A 86 -0.43 -4.15 16.39
N ALA A 87 -1.07 -3.68 17.46
CA ALA A 87 -0.43 -3.67 18.78
C ALA A 87 0.06 -5.09 19.08
N GLN A 88 1.37 -5.26 19.25
CA GLN A 88 1.92 -6.52 19.73
C GLN A 88 1.25 -6.80 21.08
N ARG A 89 0.36 -7.80 21.14
CA ARG A 89 -0.13 -8.28 22.42
C ARG A 89 1.09 -8.82 23.15
N SER A 90 1.52 -8.13 24.20
CA SER A 90 2.47 -8.67 25.16
C SER A 90 1.85 -9.93 25.74
N VAL A 91 2.30 -11.09 25.28
CA VAL A 91 1.97 -12.36 25.92
C VAL A 91 2.70 -12.34 27.25
N ALA A 92 1.99 -12.02 28.32
CA ALA A 92 2.49 -12.21 29.67
C ALA A 92 2.76 -13.71 29.83
N SER A 93 4.03 -14.08 29.90
CA SER A 93 4.48 -15.41 30.29
C SER A 93 3.95 -15.69 31.70
N ARG A 94 3.15 -16.75 31.82
CA ARG A 94 2.86 -17.39 33.13
C ARG A 94 4.00 -18.33 33.49
#